data_AF-A0A0D0AM13-F1
#
_entry.id   AF-A0A0D0AM13-F1
#
_cell.length_a   1.000
_cell.length_b   1.000
_cell.length_c   1.000
_cell.angle_alpha   90.00
_cell.angle_beta   90.00
_cell.angle_gamma   90.00
#
_symmetry.space_group_name_H-M   'P 1'
#
loop_
_entity.id
_entity.type
_entity.pdbx_description
1 polymer ?
#
loop_
_entity_poly.entity_id
_entity_poly.type
_entity_poly.pdbx_seq_one_letter_code
_entity_poly.pdbx_strand_id
1 'polypeptide(L)'
;PQFAFDSKSLPIAQLELLKFKANQIIESIQTLQRTIDVGGQNAMPAWPDILSKYNVILSQTHSFSQSLSSPQVQSQIGQAQARLGSSVYEKIALHPSIGMTDAQLDNDLIPLLRNQQTTDVLNMETATVRRLAECMVTRGAIATNSVQTNHPLATSGRVTHEDVLHECEEIRNAHDHRVERAVRAVMMLRDKFEWKQRVEVEVEEPEELEWDPRIGHEDVQMSNEIETTVTPDNGELEEGQSSDEEDIVEGELTGNDAPTP
;
A
#
# COMPACT_ATOMS: atom_id res chain seq x y z
N PRO A 1 -5.07 39.02 -26.27
CA PRO A 1 -5.14 39.33 -24.82
C PRO A 1 -4.08 38.53 -24.05
N GLN A 2 -2.98 39.18 -23.64
CA GLN A 2 -2.03 38.57 -22.71
C GLN A 2 -2.67 38.54 -21.32
N PHE A 3 -2.84 37.36 -20.75
CA PHE A 3 -3.22 37.25 -19.34
C PHE A 3 -2.07 37.81 -18.50
N ALA A 4 -2.33 38.86 -17.71
CA ALA A 4 -1.34 39.38 -16.78
C ALA A 4 -1.12 38.34 -15.68
N PHE A 5 0.08 37.77 -15.63
CA PHE A 5 0.48 36.79 -14.62
C PHE A 5 0.67 37.49 -13.27
N ASP A 6 -0.19 37.20 -12.29
CA ASP A 6 -0.04 37.70 -10.93
C ASP A 6 0.83 36.75 -10.08
N SER A 7 2.14 37.03 -10.10
CA SER A 7 3.16 36.27 -9.35
C SER A 7 3.02 36.34 -7.83
N LYS A 8 2.17 37.22 -7.29
CA LYS A 8 2.00 37.39 -5.83
C LYS A 8 1.12 36.33 -5.19
N SER A 9 0.35 35.60 -6.00
CA SER A 9 -0.56 34.55 -5.55
C SER A 9 0.09 33.16 -5.45
N LEU A 10 1.30 32.98 -6.00
CA LEU A 10 1.95 31.68 -6.09
C LEU A 10 2.96 31.46 -4.94
N PRO A 11 2.99 30.26 -4.34
CA PRO A 11 3.96 29.91 -3.31
C PRO A 11 5.34 29.57 -3.93
N ILE A 12 6.00 30.57 -4.54
CA ILE A 12 7.25 30.38 -5.31
C ILE A 12 8.33 29.67 -4.49
N ALA A 13 8.52 30.07 -3.22
CA ALA A 13 9.51 29.44 -2.35
C ALA A 13 9.25 27.95 -2.11
N GLN A 14 7.98 27.53 -2.05
CA GLN A 14 7.61 26.14 -1.87
C GLN A 14 7.82 25.34 -3.15
N LEU A 15 7.49 25.92 -4.30
CA LEU A 15 7.73 25.30 -5.60
C LEU A 15 9.23 25.11 -5.88
N GLU A 16 10.07 26.09 -5.53
CA GLU A 16 11.54 25.94 -5.64
C GLU A 16 12.09 24.89 -4.67
N LEU A 17 11.56 24.81 -3.45
CA LEU A 17 11.90 23.73 -2.51
C LEU A 17 11.48 22.36 -3.05
N LEU A 18 10.28 22.26 -3.61
CA LEU A 18 9.75 21.01 -4.19
C LEU A 18 10.60 20.56 -5.37
N LYS A 19 10.97 21.50 -6.25
CA LYS A 19 11.89 21.27 -7.37
C LYS A 19 13.26 20.79 -6.89
N PHE A 20 13.83 21.41 -5.85
CA PHE A 20 15.09 20.97 -5.26
C PHE A 20 14.99 19.53 -4.73
N LYS A 21 13.92 19.20 -4.00
CA LYS A 21 13.68 17.84 -3.50
C LYS A 21 13.46 16.82 -4.63
N ALA A 22 12.73 17.20 -5.67
CA ALA A 22 12.53 16.35 -6.85
C ALA A 22 13.87 16.04 -7.55
N ASN A 23 14.73 17.05 -7.72
CA ASN A 23 16.08 16.84 -8.27
C ASN A 23 16.92 15.91 -7.40
N GLN A 24 16.84 16.05 -6.08
CA GLN A 24 17.56 15.17 -5.15
C GLN A 24 17.12 13.69 -5.28
N ILE A 25 15.81 13.44 -5.47
CA ILE A 25 15.28 12.10 -5.73
C ILE A 25 15.77 11.57 -7.08
N ILE A 26 15.78 12.41 -8.12
CA ILE A 26 16.31 12.01 -9.44
C ILE A 26 17.78 11.61 -9.34
N GLU A 27 18.61 12.40 -8.65
CA GLU A 27 20.03 12.11 -8.44
C GLU A 27 20.26 10.82 -7.65
N SER A 28 19.44 10.55 -6.63
CA SER A 28 19.55 9.32 -5.84
C SER A 28 19.13 8.07 -6.64
N ILE A 29 18.08 8.17 -7.47
CA ILE A 29 17.67 7.12 -8.40
C ILE A 29 18.77 6.84 -9.42
N GLN A 30 19.34 7.89 -10.04
CA GLN A 30 20.44 7.72 -10.99
C GLN A 30 21.69 7.11 -10.33
N THR A 31 21.94 7.43 -9.07
CA THR A 31 23.04 6.82 -8.31
C THR A 31 22.80 5.33 -8.06
N LEU A 32 21.56 4.94 -7.75
CA LEU A 32 21.18 3.53 -7.63
C LEU A 32 21.32 2.81 -8.99
N GLN A 33 20.82 3.41 -10.08
CA GLN A 33 20.98 2.86 -11.43
C GLN A 33 22.44 2.62 -11.78
N ARG A 34 23.33 3.61 -11.60
CA ARG A 34 24.76 3.43 -11.82
C ARG A 34 25.39 2.33 -10.96
N THR A 35 24.88 2.14 -9.74
CA THR A 35 25.33 1.07 -8.83
C THR A 35 24.89 -0.30 -9.32
N ILE A 36 23.68 -0.41 -9.88
CA ILE A 36 23.15 -1.65 -10.46
C ILE A 36 23.84 -1.98 -11.78
N ASP A 37 24.09 -0.96 -12.61
CA ASP A 37 24.65 -1.15 -13.94
C ASP A 37 26.12 -1.59 -13.91
N VAL A 38 26.87 -1.31 -12.82
CA VAL A 38 28.29 -1.68 -12.61
C VAL A 38 29.13 -1.58 -13.90
N GLY A 39 28.93 -0.54 -14.71
CA GLY A 39 29.64 -0.36 -15.99
C GLY A 39 29.46 -1.50 -17.01
N GLY A 40 28.34 -2.22 -17.00
CA GLY A 40 28.02 -3.34 -17.89
C GLY A 40 28.56 -4.69 -17.43
N GLN A 41 29.06 -4.80 -16.20
CA GLN A 41 29.43 -6.09 -15.62
C GLN A 41 28.17 -6.80 -15.10
N ASN A 42 27.95 -8.04 -15.53
CA ASN A 42 26.85 -8.90 -15.06
C ASN A 42 27.09 -9.42 -13.62
N ALA A 43 27.48 -8.53 -12.71
CA ALA A 43 27.68 -8.83 -11.30
C ALA A 43 26.74 -7.95 -10.49
N MET A 44 25.83 -8.57 -9.75
CA MET A 44 24.92 -7.85 -8.88
C MET A 44 25.71 -7.18 -7.75
N PRO A 45 25.51 -5.88 -7.48
CA PRO A 45 26.11 -5.23 -6.33
C PRO A 45 25.68 -5.90 -5.02
N ALA A 46 26.48 -5.73 -3.96
CA ALA A 46 26.19 -6.32 -2.68
C ALA A 46 24.83 -5.81 -2.14
N TRP A 47 24.01 -6.72 -1.62
CA TRP A 47 22.69 -6.38 -1.08
C TRP A 47 22.70 -5.22 -0.06
N PRO A 48 23.65 -5.10 0.88
CA PRO A 48 23.71 -3.96 1.80
C PRO A 48 23.83 -2.61 1.10
N ASP A 49 24.52 -2.54 -0.04
CA ASP A 49 24.69 -1.29 -0.80
C ASP A 49 23.39 -0.88 -1.49
N ILE A 50 22.68 -1.84 -2.08
CA ILE A 50 21.34 -1.63 -2.65
C ILE A 50 20.38 -1.15 -1.55
N LEU A 51 20.35 -1.85 -0.41
CA LEU A 51 19.45 -1.53 0.70
C LEU A 51 19.72 -0.13 1.26
N SER A 52 20.98 0.24 1.41
CA SER A 52 21.37 1.59 1.85
C SER A 52 20.86 2.67 0.88
N LYS A 53 21.04 2.49 -0.43
CA LYS A 53 20.53 3.42 -1.45
C LYS A 53 19.00 3.48 -1.48
N TYR A 54 18.33 2.34 -1.33
CA TYR A 54 16.88 2.27 -1.24
C TYR A 54 16.34 3.05 -0.03
N ASN A 55 16.95 2.90 1.15
CA ASN A 55 16.57 3.65 2.35
C ASN A 55 16.73 5.17 2.16
N VAL A 56 17.76 5.60 1.43
CA VAL A 56 17.93 7.02 1.06
C VAL A 56 16.77 7.48 0.19
N ILE A 57 16.44 6.76 -0.88
CA ILE A 57 15.29 7.09 -1.76
C ILE A 57 14.00 7.13 -0.95
N LEU A 58 13.74 6.14 -0.10
CA LEU A 58 12.56 6.08 0.77
C LEU A 58 12.45 7.33 1.65
N SER A 59 13.54 7.72 2.30
CA SER A 59 13.56 8.91 3.16
C SER A 59 13.32 10.21 2.39
N GLN A 60 13.86 10.32 1.17
CA GLN A 60 13.68 11.48 0.30
C GLN A 60 12.25 11.56 -0.24
N THR A 61 11.69 10.43 -0.70
CA THR A 61 10.29 10.34 -1.14
C THR A 61 9.32 10.67 0.00
N HIS A 62 9.58 10.19 1.21
CA HIS A 62 8.79 10.56 2.38
C HIS A 62 8.86 12.07 2.67
N SER A 63 10.06 12.67 2.64
CA SER A 63 10.22 14.13 2.81
C SER A 63 9.52 14.94 1.72
N PHE A 64 9.54 14.44 0.49
CA PHE A 64 8.84 15.04 -0.65
C PHE A 64 7.32 14.95 -0.47
N SER A 65 6.80 13.78 -0.11
CA SER A 65 5.37 13.56 0.20
C SER A 65 4.88 14.49 1.30
N GLN A 66 5.62 14.61 2.41
CA GLN A 66 5.27 15.55 3.48
C GLN A 66 5.21 17.01 3.00
N SER A 67 6.04 17.38 2.02
CA SER A 67 6.05 18.74 1.48
C SER A 67 4.88 19.00 0.53
N LEU A 68 4.32 17.96 -0.09
CA LEU A 68 3.12 18.02 -0.91
C LEU A 68 1.85 18.10 -0.07
N SER A 69 1.81 17.34 1.05
CA SER A 69 0.63 17.22 1.91
C SER A 69 0.59 18.23 3.05
N SER A 70 1.69 18.92 3.37
CA SER A 70 1.72 19.87 4.49
C SER A 70 0.81 21.08 4.22
N PRO A 71 -0.29 21.25 4.99
CA PRO A 71 -1.13 22.44 4.86
C PRO A 71 -0.31 23.66 5.29
N GLN A 72 -0.28 24.70 4.48
CA GLN A 72 0.36 25.95 4.87
C GLN A 72 -0.47 26.59 5.98
N VAL A 73 0.14 26.75 7.16
CA VAL A 73 -0.43 27.56 8.24
C VAL A 73 -0.34 29.02 7.78
N GLN A 74 -1.36 29.50 7.06
CA GLN A 74 -1.58 30.94 6.98
C GLN A 74 -1.93 31.39 8.39
N SER A 75 -1.03 32.16 9.00
CA SER A 75 -1.25 32.89 10.24
C SER A 75 -2.33 33.96 10.02
N GLN A 76 -3.59 33.53 9.90
CA GLN A 76 -4.74 34.38 10.12
C GLN A 76 -5.26 34.12 11.53
N ILE A 77 -5.04 35.13 12.36
CA ILE A 77 -5.61 35.25 13.70
C ILE A 77 -7.13 35.20 13.56
N GLY A 78 -7.72 34.14 14.10
CA GLY A 78 -9.16 34.05 14.40
C GLY A 78 -10.04 33.54 13.27
N GLN A 79 -10.28 32.23 13.24
CA GLN A 79 -11.63 31.65 13.37
C GLN A 79 -11.52 30.12 13.44
N ALA A 80 -12.16 29.57 14.46
CA ALA A 80 -12.27 28.14 14.71
C ALA A 80 -13.16 27.49 13.65
N GLN A 81 -12.56 26.91 12.62
CA GLN A 81 -13.06 25.75 11.89
C GLN A 81 -11.91 25.25 11.02
N ALA A 82 -11.16 24.28 11.55
CA ALA A 82 -10.15 23.54 10.81
C ALA A 82 -10.86 22.75 9.70
N ARG A 83 -11.12 23.39 8.57
CA ARG A 83 -11.30 22.68 7.31
C ARG A 83 -9.97 21.97 7.06
N LEU A 84 -10.00 20.66 6.80
CA LEU A 84 -8.89 19.89 6.26
C LEU A 84 -8.19 20.76 5.21
N GLY A 85 -7.00 21.26 5.52
CA GLY A 85 -6.33 22.26 4.69
C GLY A 85 -5.96 21.61 3.36
N SER A 86 -6.75 21.86 2.31
CA SER A 86 -6.42 21.49 0.92
C SER A 86 -5.00 21.98 0.61
N SER A 87 -4.20 21.15 -0.03
CA SER A 87 -2.82 21.53 -0.37
C SER A 87 -2.82 22.79 -1.23
N VAL A 88 -1.85 23.70 -1.02
CA VAL A 88 -1.76 24.96 -1.79
C VAL A 88 -1.60 24.65 -3.28
N TYR A 89 -1.02 23.50 -3.61
CA TYR A 89 -0.80 23.05 -4.99
C TYR A 89 -2.10 22.66 -5.72
N GLU A 90 -3.15 22.26 -5.01
CA GLU A 90 -4.44 21.88 -5.64
C GLU A 90 -5.13 23.05 -6.34
N LYS A 91 -4.83 24.29 -5.93
CA LYS A 91 -5.40 25.51 -6.51
C LYS A 91 -4.60 26.05 -7.70
N ILE A 92 -3.42 25.48 -7.98
CA ILE A 92 -2.52 25.96 -9.02
C ILE A 92 -2.92 25.28 -10.34
N ALA A 93 -3.27 26.09 -11.34
CA ALA A 93 -3.49 25.63 -12.70
C ALA A 93 -2.29 26.01 -13.58
N LEU A 94 -1.80 25.05 -14.35
CA LEU A 94 -0.74 25.28 -15.33
C LEU A 94 -1.35 25.48 -16.71
N HIS A 95 -1.06 26.62 -17.34
CA HIS A 95 -1.40 26.86 -18.74
C HIS A 95 -0.20 27.47 -19.46
N PRO A 96 -0.03 27.19 -20.76
CA PRO A 96 1.01 27.85 -21.53
C PRO A 96 0.75 29.36 -21.60
N SER A 97 1.81 30.16 -21.43
CA SER A 97 1.75 31.62 -21.48
C SER A 97 2.00 32.19 -22.88
N ILE A 98 2.56 31.38 -23.78
CA ILE A 98 2.88 31.73 -25.16
C ILE A 98 1.92 30.98 -26.08
N GLY A 99 1.35 31.68 -27.05
CA GLY A 99 0.54 31.04 -28.10
C GLY A 99 1.41 30.10 -28.92
N MET A 100 1.06 28.82 -28.92
CA MET A 100 1.70 27.78 -29.72
C MET A 100 0.68 27.20 -30.71
N THR A 101 1.17 26.56 -31.78
CA THR A 101 0.31 25.84 -32.72
C THR A 101 -0.20 24.54 -32.10
N ASP A 102 -1.37 24.06 -32.53
CA ASP A 102 -1.96 22.81 -32.01
C ASP A 102 -0.98 21.62 -32.12
N ALA A 103 -0.24 21.51 -33.22
CA ALA A 103 0.76 20.45 -33.41
C ALA A 103 1.94 20.54 -32.42
N GLN A 104 2.35 21.74 -32.02
CA GLN A 104 3.40 21.94 -31.00
C GLN A 104 2.88 21.67 -29.60
N LEU A 105 1.64 22.07 -29.33
CA LEU A 105 0.96 21.75 -28.08
C LEU A 105 0.91 20.24 -27.87
N ASP A 106 0.45 19.50 -28.88
CA ASP A 106 0.23 18.06 -28.82
C ASP A 106 1.51 17.25 -28.68
N ASN A 107 2.59 17.63 -29.35
CA ASN A 107 3.84 16.86 -29.36
C ASN A 107 4.79 17.23 -28.20
N ASP A 108 4.87 18.52 -27.83
CA ASP A 108 5.91 18.98 -26.91
C ASP A 108 5.37 19.19 -25.48
N LEU A 109 4.16 19.74 -25.34
CA LEU A 109 3.65 20.17 -24.04
C LEU A 109 2.69 19.14 -23.42
N ILE A 110 1.77 18.59 -24.22
CA ILE A 110 0.77 17.64 -23.73
C ILE A 110 1.41 16.42 -23.05
N PRO A 111 2.49 15.81 -23.57
CA PRO A 111 3.11 14.68 -22.88
C PRO A 111 3.68 15.04 -21.51
N LEU A 112 4.17 16.27 -21.34
CA LEU A 112 4.75 16.76 -20.07
C LEU A 112 3.69 17.17 -19.05
N LEU A 113 2.59 17.76 -19.52
CA LEU A 113 1.45 18.15 -18.67
C LEU A 113 0.48 17.00 -18.42
N ARG A 114 0.76 15.81 -18.96
CA ARG A 114 -0.11 14.66 -18.84
C ARG A 114 -0.10 14.13 -17.41
N ASN A 115 -1.24 14.21 -16.76
CA ASN A 115 -1.48 13.56 -15.47
C ASN A 115 -1.90 12.08 -15.66
N GLN A 116 -1.35 11.38 -16.65
CA GLN A 116 -1.70 9.97 -16.85
C GLN A 116 -0.86 9.11 -15.92
N GLN A 117 -1.55 8.37 -15.06
CA GLN A 117 -0.94 7.31 -14.26
C GLN A 117 -0.31 6.25 -15.19
N THR A 118 0.77 5.63 -14.75
CA THR A 118 1.32 4.47 -15.45
C THR A 118 0.29 3.33 -15.45
N THR A 119 0.30 2.51 -16.51
CA THR A 119 -0.64 1.39 -16.65
C THR A 119 -0.59 0.43 -15.47
N ASP A 120 0.58 0.22 -14.89
CA ASP A 120 0.76 -0.67 -13.74
C ASP A 120 0.10 -0.12 -12.48
N VAL A 121 0.17 1.21 -12.27
CA VAL A 121 -0.53 1.88 -11.16
C VAL A 121 -2.04 1.78 -11.35
N LEU A 122 -2.53 2.04 -12.56
CA LEU A 122 -3.96 1.92 -12.87
C LEU A 122 -4.49 0.50 -12.64
N ASN A 123 -3.73 -0.52 -13.04
CA ASN A 123 -4.07 -1.92 -12.83
C ASN A 123 -4.12 -2.26 -11.32
N MET A 124 -3.14 -1.78 -10.56
CA MET A 124 -3.08 -1.98 -9.10
C MET A 124 -4.23 -1.26 -8.38
N GLU A 125 -4.55 -0.03 -8.77
CA GLU A 125 -5.70 0.72 -8.25
C GLU A 125 -7.00 -0.03 -8.52
N THR A 126 -7.20 -0.52 -9.75
CA THR A 126 -8.39 -1.29 -10.14
C THR A 126 -8.52 -2.58 -9.32
N ALA A 127 -7.42 -3.32 -9.12
CA ALA A 127 -7.42 -4.53 -8.33
C ALA A 127 -7.73 -4.24 -6.84
N THR A 128 -7.16 -3.17 -6.29
CA THR A 128 -7.37 -2.76 -4.90
C THR A 128 -8.81 -2.31 -4.67
N VAL A 129 -9.37 -1.49 -5.57
CA VAL A 129 -10.77 -1.03 -5.50
C VAL A 129 -11.74 -2.21 -5.61
N ARG A 130 -11.45 -3.19 -6.48
CA ARG A 130 -12.27 -4.41 -6.60
C ARG A 130 -12.26 -5.21 -5.29
N ARG A 131 -11.07 -5.49 -4.74
CA ARG A 131 -10.94 -6.22 -3.48
C ARG A 131 -11.62 -5.49 -2.32
N LEU A 132 -11.50 -4.17 -2.26
CA LEU A 132 -12.19 -3.36 -1.25
C LEU A 132 -13.71 -3.48 -1.42
N ALA A 133 -14.21 -3.37 -2.65
CA ALA A 133 -15.64 -3.51 -2.94
C ALA A 133 -16.19 -4.90 -2.57
N GLU A 134 -15.41 -5.97 -2.70
CA GLU A 134 -15.82 -7.31 -2.27
C GLU A 134 -16.02 -7.40 -0.74
N CYS A 135 -15.26 -6.64 0.03
CA CYS A 135 -15.38 -6.58 1.49
C CYS A 135 -16.44 -5.59 1.99
N MET A 136 -16.90 -4.66 1.14
CA MET A 136 -17.89 -3.64 1.49
C MET A 136 -19.32 -4.18 1.33
N VAL A 137 -20.18 -3.85 2.29
CA VAL A 137 -21.61 -4.15 2.25
C VAL A 137 -22.28 -3.41 1.09
N THR A 138 -21.88 -2.16 0.83
CA THR A 138 -22.37 -1.37 -0.31
C THR A 138 -21.81 -1.84 -1.66
N ARG A 139 -20.80 -2.72 -1.67
CA ARG A 139 -19.99 -3.07 -2.85
C ARG A 139 -19.30 -1.87 -3.51
N GLY A 140 -19.09 -0.79 -2.76
CA GLY A 140 -18.38 0.41 -3.19
C GLY A 140 -18.96 1.11 -4.43
N ALA A 141 -18.10 1.82 -5.15
CA ALA A 141 -18.46 2.56 -6.36
C ALA A 141 -18.92 1.66 -7.55
N ILE A 142 -18.75 0.34 -7.44
CA ILE A 142 -19.21 -0.63 -8.45
C ILE A 142 -20.74 -0.74 -8.39
N ALA A 143 -21.33 -0.72 -7.20
CA ALA A 143 -22.78 -0.79 -7.04
C ALA A 143 -23.50 0.46 -7.54
N THR A 144 -22.92 1.65 -7.30
CA THR A 144 -23.53 2.93 -7.70
C THR A 144 -23.60 3.11 -9.22
N ASN A 145 -22.66 2.51 -9.95
CA ASN A 145 -22.61 2.53 -11.41
C ASN A 145 -23.30 1.32 -12.06
N SER A 146 -23.67 0.30 -11.27
CA SER A 146 -24.37 -0.88 -11.77
C SER A 146 -25.83 -0.55 -12.02
N VAL A 147 -26.16 -0.32 -13.29
CA VAL A 147 -27.54 -0.43 -13.78
C VAL A 147 -27.96 -1.90 -13.62
N GLN A 148 -28.76 -2.18 -12.59
CA GLN A 148 -29.57 -3.38 -12.42
C GLN A 148 -28.90 -4.70 -12.86
N THR A 149 -28.06 -5.29 -12.01
CA THR A 149 -27.87 -6.74 -12.07
C THR A 149 -28.93 -7.38 -11.17
N ASN A 150 -29.76 -8.23 -11.77
CA ASN A 150 -30.95 -8.88 -11.18
C ASN A 150 -30.58 -9.90 -10.10
N HIS A 151 -30.03 -9.48 -8.96
CA HIS A 151 -29.91 -10.33 -7.78
C HIS A 151 -30.99 -9.99 -6.74
N PRO A 152 -31.92 -10.93 -6.44
CA PRO A 152 -33.05 -10.66 -5.57
C PRO A 152 -32.72 -11.03 -4.13
N LEU A 153 -31.92 -10.22 -3.41
CA LEU A 153 -31.82 -10.37 -1.96
C LEU A 153 -31.21 -9.14 -1.25
N ALA A 154 -31.89 -8.00 -1.26
CA ALA A 154 -31.80 -7.02 -0.17
C ALA A 154 -32.90 -5.98 -0.29
N THR A 155 -33.73 -5.89 0.75
CA THR A 155 -34.80 -4.92 0.98
C THR A 155 -34.28 -3.53 1.38
N SER A 156 -33.12 -3.11 0.89
CA SER A 156 -32.57 -1.78 1.18
C SER A 156 -32.56 -0.94 -0.10
N GLY A 157 -32.75 0.38 0.03
CA GLY A 157 -32.84 1.31 -1.09
C GLY A 157 -31.64 1.25 -2.04
N ARG A 158 -31.74 1.94 -3.17
CA ARG A 158 -30.57 2.13 -4.06
C ARG A 158 -29.41 2.66 -3.22
N VAL A 159 -28.32 1.88 -3.15
CA VAL A 159 -27.06 2.30 -2.54
C VAL A 159 -26.66 3.63 -3.16
N THR A 160 -26.64 4.68 -2.35
CA THR A 160 -26.26 6.01 -2.79
C THR A 160 -24.76 6.19 -2.66
N HIS A 161 -24.20 7.17 -3.38
CA HIS A 161 -22.79 7.55 -3.24
C HIS A 161 -22.46 7.95 -1.79
N GLU A 162 -23.41 8.57 -1.10
CA GLU A 162 -23.22 8.97 0.30
C GLU A 162 -23.08 7.76 1.22
N ASP A 163 -23.86 6.69 0.99
CA ASP A 163 -23.77 5.45 1.77
C ASP A 163 -22.38 4.80 1.61
N VAL A 164 -21.82 4.81 0.40
CA VAL A 164 -20.46 4.31 0.13
C VAL A 164 -19.40 5.15 0.86
N LEU A 165 -19.52 6.48 0.84
CA LEU A 165 -18.59 7.36 1.54
C LEU A 165 -18.64 7.17 3.04
N HIS A 166 -19.84 7.02 3.60
CA HIS A 166 -20.04 6.77 5.03
C HIS A 166 -19.40 5.44 5.45
N GLU A 167 -19.66 4.35 4.70
CA GLU A 167 -19.04 3.05 4.97
C GLU A 167 -17.49 3.13 4.88
N CYS A 168 -16.95 3.82 3.87
CA CYS A 168 -15.51 4.04 3.76
C CYS A 168 -14.94 4.80 4.98
N GLU A 169 -15.64 5.81 5.48
CA GLU A 169 -15.25 6.55 6.67
C GLU A 169 -15.28 5.67 7.93
N GLU A 170 -16.31 4.84 8.09
CA GLU A 170 -16.40 3.88 9.20
C GLU A 170 -15.26 2.87 9.16
N ILE A 171 -14.98 2.27 7.99
CA ILE A 171 -13.89 1.31 7.80
C ILE A 171 -12.54 1.97 8.14
N ARG A 172 -12.30 3.19 7.61
CA ARG A 172 -11.07 3.95 7.90
C ARG A 172 -10.93 4.21 9.40
N ASN A 173 -11.97 4.72 10.05
CA ASN A 173 -11.94 5.02 11.48
C ASN A 173 -11.68 3.75 12.29
N ALA A 174 -12.38 2.65 12.00
CA ALA A 174 -12.19 1.38 12.70
C ALA A 174 -10.75 0.85 12.53
N HIS A 175 -10.20 0.94 11.32
CA HIS A 175 -8.81 0.59 11.03
C HIS A 175 -7.83 1.46 11.82
N ASP A 176 -7.98 2.79 11.79
CA ASP A 176 -7.07 3.72 12.46
C ASP A 176 -7.07 3.51 13.98
N HIS A 177 -8.22 3.22 14.59
CA HIS A 177 -8.29 2.84 16.01
C HIS A 177 -7.55 1.53 16.30
N ARG A 178 -7.61 0.53 15.41
CA ARG A 178 -6.86 -0.72 15.56
C ARG A 178 -5.35 -0.47 15.48
N VAL A 179 -4.91 0.33 14.51
CA VAL A 179 -3.51 0.73 14.35
C VAL A 179 -3.02 1.49 15.58
N GLU A 180 -3.80 2.46 16.08
CA GLU A 180 -3.43 3.24 17.25
C GLU A 180 -3.26 2.36 18.50
N ARG A 181 -4.18 1.41 18.72
CA ARG A 181 -4.05 0.43 19.81
C ARG A 181 -2.79 -0.42 19.66
N ALA A 182 -2.50 -0.91 18.45
CA ALA A 182 -1.32 -1.73 18.18
C ALA A 182 -0.02 -0.94 18.43
N VAL A 183 0.06 0.30 17.94
CA VAL A 183 1.22 1.19 18.17
C VAL A 183 1.41 1.44 19.66
N ARG A 184 0.34 1.73 20.41
CA ARG A 184 0.40 1.89 21.87
C ARG A 184 0.92 0.63 22.57
N ALA A 185 0.44 -0.54 22.18
CA ALA A 185 0.89 -1.81 22.75
C ALA A 185 2.38 -2.05 22.48
N VAL A 186 2.85 -1.80 21.25
CA VAL A 186 4.27 -1.91 20.88
C VAL A 186 5.13 -0.93 21.67
N MET A 187 4.66 0.31 21.88
CA MET A 187 5.37 1.28 22.72
C MET A 187 5.46 0.82 24.18
N MET A 188 4.38 0.27 24.74
CA MET A 188 4.39 -0.30 26.10
C MET A 188 5.38 -1.47 26.22
N LEU A 189 5.44 -2.37 25.23
CA LEU A 189 6.41 -3.47 25.20
C LEU A 189 7.85 -2.95 25.08
N ARG A 190 8.08 -1.98 24.21
CA ARG A 190 9.38 -1.31 24.08
C ARG A 190 9.86 -0.76 25.42
N ASP A 191 8.98 -0.12 26.17
CA ASP A 191 9.32 0.52 27.44
C ASP A 191 9.41 -0.47 28.62
N LYS A 192 8.71 -1.61 28.53
CA LYS A 192 8.68 -2.64 29.59
C LYS A 192 9.97 -3.49 29.63
N PHE A 193 10.62 -3.72 28.49
CA PHE A 193 11.80 -4.59 28.40
C PHE A 193 13.06 -3.77 28.12
N GLU A 194 14.18 -4.14 28.74
CA GLU A 194 15.47 -3.50 28.44
C GLU A 194 16.16 -4.22 27.28
N TRP A 195 15.78 -3.89 26.04
CA TRP A 195 16.21 -4.57 24.80
C TRP A 195 17.73 -4.53 24.51
N LYS A 196 18.50 -3.75 25.27
CA LYS A 196 19.96 -3.69 25.18
C LYS A 196 20.65 -4.63 26.17
N GLN A 197 19.98 -4.95 27.26
CA GLN A 197 20.41 -6.02 28.13
C GLN A 197 20.06 -7.31 27.38
N ARG A 198 21.06 -8.15 27.10
CA ARG A 198 20.79 -9.49 26.60
C ARG A 198 19.81 -10.09 27.61
N VAL A 199 18.56 -10.28 27.21
CA VAL A 199 17.57 -10.99 28.00
C VAL A 199 18.22 -12.33 28.26
N GLU A 200 18.79 -12.51 29.45
CA GLU A 200 19.18 -13.81 29.95
C GLU A 200 17.86 -14.55 30.04
N VAL A 201 17.65 -15.39 29.04
CA VAL A 201 16.40 -16.10 28.82
C VAL A 201 16.12 -16.91 30.09
N GLU A 202 15.19 -16.43 30.91
CA GLU A 202 14.75 -17.09 32.15
C GLU A 202 13.93 -18.38 31.86
N VAL A 203 13.69 -18.67 30.58
CA VAL A 203 12.99 -19.87 30.10
C VAL A 203 13.98 -20.70 29.29
N GLU A 204 14.65 -21.64 29.95
CA GLU A 204 15.48 -22.68 29.33
C GLU A 204 14.79 -23.18 28.04
N GLU A 205 15.40 -22.89 26.87
CA GLU A 205 14.87 -23.32 25.57
C GLU A 205 14.64 -24.84 25.62
N PRO A 206 13.45 -25.34 25.26
CA PRO A 206 13.25 -26.76 25.04
C PRO A 206 14.30 -27.21 24.01
N GLU A 207 15.12 -28.21 24.38
CA GLU A 207 16.26 -28.71 23.62
C GLU A 207 16.01 -28.64 22.10
N GLU A 208 16.88 -27.91 21.40
CA GLU A 208 16.84 -27.76 19.95
C GLU A 208 16.71 -29.15 19.30
N LEU A 209 15.60 -29.38 18.59
CA LEU A 209 15.43 -30.52 17.73
C LEU A 209 16.57 -30.46 16.68
N GLU A 210 17.61 -31.29 16.84
CA GLU A 210 18.73 -31.42 15.89
C GLU A 210 18.19 -31.73 14.50
N TRP A 211 17.96 -30.69 13.70
CA TRP A 211 17.61 -30.86 12.30
C TRP A 211 18.91 -31.15 11.54
N ASP A 212 19.29 -32.44 11.46
CA ASP A 212 20.44 -32.90 10.67
C ASP A 212 20.12 -32.82 9.17
N PRO A 213 20.82 -31.96 8.39
CA PRO A 213 20.62 -31.83 6.95
C PRO A 213 21.01 -33.09 6.15
N ARG A 214 21.52 -34.15 6.80
CA ARG A 214 21.93 -35.40 6.17
C ARG A 214 20.87 -36.51 6.21
N ILE A 215 19.77 -36.31 6.92
CA ILE A 215 18.67 -37.30 7.02
C ILE A 215 17.72 -37.22 5.81
N GLY A 216 17.88 -36.23 4.93
CA GLY A 216 17.05 -36.05 3.73
C GLY A 216 17.64 -36.64 2.45
N HIS A 217 18.09 -37.90 2.42
CA HIS A 217 18.40 -38.59 1.14
C HIS A 217 18.54 -40.13 1.24
N GLU A 218 17.72 -40.81 2.04
CA GLU A 218 17.50 -42.25 1.81
C GLU A 218 16.31 -42.42 0.85
N ASP A 219 16.63 -42.95 -0.33
CA ASP A 219 15.70 -43.40 -1.36
C ASP A 219 14.56 -44.24 -0.74
N VAL A 220 13.38 -43.64 -0.60
CA VAL A 220 12.14 -44.41 -0.45
C VAL A 220 11.84 -45.06 -1.80
N GLN A 221 12.50 -46.18 -2.04
CA GLN A 221 12.22 -47.13 -3.10
C GLN A 221 10.88 -47.82 -2.78
N MET A 222 9.76 -47.13 -3.07
CA MET A 222 8.44 -47.75 -3.09
C MET A 222 8.38 -48.72 -4.27
N SER A 223 8.69 -49.97 -3.99
CA SER A 223 8.37 -51.12 -4.83
C SER A 223 6.85 -51.24 -4.91
N ASN A 224 6.30 -50.93 -6.07
CA ASN A 224 4.92 -51.27 -6.40
C ASN A 224 4.96 -52.18 -7.64
N GLU A 225 5.19 -53.47 -7.38
CA GLU A 225 4.78 -54.53 -8.30
C GLU A 225 3.24 -54.54 -8.33
N ILE A 226 2.65 -54.17 -9.48
CA ILE A 226 1.46 -54.83 -10.04
C ILE A 226 1.53 -54.64 -11.56
N GLU A 227 1.58 -55.79 -12.22
CA GLU A 227 1.59 -56.03 -13.66
C GLU A 227 0.14 -56.07 -14.17
N THR A 228 -0.28 -55.17 -15.08
CA THR A 228 -1.22 -55.47 -16.20
C THR A 228 -1.36 -54.31 -17.20
N THR A 229 -0.58 -54.40 -18.28
CA THR A 229 -0.92 -54.26 -19.71
C THR A 229 -2.08 -53.36 -20.24
N VAL A 230 -1.70 -52.48 -21.20
CA VAL A 230 -2.36 -52.11 -22.50
C VAL A 230 -2.96 -50.68 -22.68
N THR A 231 -2.22 -49.89 -23.49
CA THR A 231 -2.55 -48.80 -24.46
C THR A 231 -2.88 -47.36 -24.05
N PRO A 232 -2.43 -46.37 -24.87
CA PRO A 232 -2.55 -44.94 -24.60
C PRO A 232 -3.78 -44.31 -25.28
N ASP A 233 -4.49 -43.42 -24.60
CA ASP A 233 -5.38 -42.47 -25.27
C ASP A 233 -5.57 -41.18 -24.46
N ASN A 234 -5.76 -40.14 -25.25
CA ASN A 234 -5.88 -38.71 -25.02
C ASN A 234 -7.13 -38.36 -24.17
N GLY A 235 -7.03 -37.43 -23.22
CA GLY A 235 -8.21 -36.95 -22.49
C GLY A 235 -7.91 -35.97 -21.36
N GLU A 236 -8.62 -34.85 -21.38
CA GLU A 236 -8.62 -33.69 -20.48
C GLU A 236 -9.04 -34.01 -19.02
N LEU A 237 -8.98 -32.96 -18.18
CA LEU A 237 -9.53 -32.79 -16.81
C LEU A 237 -8.54 -33.21 -15.70
N GLU A 238 -8.41 -32.55 -14.54
CA GLU A 238 -9.35 -31.71 -13.80
C GLU A 238 -8.61 -30.90 -12.72
N GLU A 239 -9.23 -29.81 -12.28
CA GLU A 239 -8.77 -28.90 -11.21
C GLU A 239 -8.67 -29.61 -9.85
N GLY A 240 -7.52 -29.46 -9.18
CA GLY A 240 -7.32 -29.95 -7.82
C GLY A 240 -7.65 -28.88 -6.77
N GLN A 241 -8.83 -28.99 -6.17
CA GLN A 241 -9.21 -28.36 -4.89
C GLN A 241 -8.44 -29.01 -3.73
N SER A 242 -7.95 -28.20 -2.78
CA SER A 242 -7.62 -28.65 -1.41
C SER A 242 -7.59 -27.41 -0.51
N SER A 243 -8.70 -27.06 0.12
CA SER A 243 -9.20 -27.52 1.43
C SER A 243 -8.60 -26.70 2.57
N ASP A 244 -9.44 -25.78 3.01
CA ASP A 244 -9.31 -24.76 4.04
C ASP A 244 -9.79 -25.36 5.37
N GLU A 245 -8.90 -25.43 6.37
CA GLU A 245 -9.24 -25.86 7.73
C GLU A 245 -8.71 -24.82 8.72
N GLU A 246 -9.51 -23.78 8.96
CA GLU A 246 -9.33 -22.81 10.05
C GLU A 246 -9.79 -23.44 11.38
N ASP A 247 -8.87 -23.52 12.34
CA ASP A 247 -9.11 -24.03 13.68
C ASP A 247 -9.82 -22.97 14.55
N ILE A 248 -11.01 -23.34 15.03
CA ILE A 248 -11.93 -22.53 15.84
C ILE A 248 -11.47 -22.56 17.29
N VAL A 249 -11.13 -21.40 17.86
CA VAL A 249 -10.94 -21.24 19.32
C VAL A 249 -11.92 -20.20 19.86
N GLU A 250 -13.17 -20.61 20.09
CA GLU A 250 -14.03 -20.07 21.15
C GLU A 250 -13.62 -20.79 22.46
N GLY A 251 -13.44 -20.19 23.63
CA GLY A 251 -14.05 -18.99 24.20
C GLY A 251 -14.64 -19.39 25.55
N GLU A 252 -13.91 -19.26 26.66
CA GLU A 252 -14.50 -19.34 28.00
C GLU A 252 -13.59 -18.64 29.01
N LEU A 253 -14.05 -17.50 29.54
CA LEU A 253 -13.77 -16.99 30.89
C LEU A 253 -14.50 -15.65 31.09
N THR A 254 -15.82 -15.70 31.29
CA THR A 254 -16.52 -14.65 32.07
C THR A 254 -17.53 -15.26 33.01
N GLY A 255 -17.22 -15.14 34.31
CA GLY A 255 -18.17 -14.73 35.34
C GLY A 255 -19.05 -15.79 35.97
N ASN A 256 -18.88 -16.00 37.28
CA ASN A 256 -20.04 -16.31 38.13
C ASN A 256 -19.90 -15.58 39.47
N ASP A 257 -20.75 -14.57 39.65
CA ASP A 257 -20.98 -13.84 40.90
C ASP A 257 -22.04 -14.56 41.75
N ALA A 258 -21.63 -14.98 42.96
CA ALA A 258 -22.39 -15.08 44.23
C ALA A 258 -23.72 -15.92 44.29
N PRO A 259 -24.37 -16.20 45.47
CA PRO A 259 -24.10 -15.79 46.86
C PRO A 259 -24.32 -16.85 48.00
N THR A 260 -24.10 -16.40 49.26
CA THR A 260 -24.67 -16.82 50.59
C THR A 260 -24.19 -18.09 51.34
N PRO A 261 -24.27 -18.15 52.70
CA PRO A 261 -24.75 -17.16 53.69
C PRO A 261 -23.66 -16.55 54.60
#